data_AF-A0A7Y2AYT6-F1
#
_entry.id   AF-A0A7Y2AYT6-F1
#
_cell.length_a   1.000
_cell.length_b   1.000
_cell.length_c   1.000
_cell.angle_alpha   90.00
_cell.angle_beta   90.00
_cell.angle_gamma   90.00
#
_symmetry.space_group_name_H-M   'P 1'
#
loop_
_entity.id
_entity.type
_entity.pdbx_description
1 polymer ?
#
loop_
_entity_poly.entity_id
_entity_poly.type
_entity_poly.pdbx_seq_one_letter_code
_entity_poly.pdbx_strand_id
1 'polypeptide(L)'
;ALIDPMASGVFAGDPARMSLASCFPRIHELELQYGSLIKALVSLQFKAHREGRKKLPGAGPGGTLTSFGEGISELIERLEAVLAGSIRKNTPVAGVSMQNGDYQLQLENGTTEDFHALIMAVPAWVQSQLLDQLSPAISRTLSRIYYPPLSVVCLGYDEADIPPSLNGFGFLVPSTERKHILGAVIDSNVFPNRAPAGRALIRVMAGGSRAPGIAMREDSSLVDLVKGDLEAMTGIAAEPEFCRVYRHMRAIPQYHVGHGHLIDELADSLVAFPGLYLAGNAFKGVSLNDCVANAFRIADQITNGAK
;
A
#
# COMPACT_ATOMS: atom_id res chain seq x y z
N ALA A 1 16.28 -0.38 -16.41
CA ALA A 1 15.36 -1.48 -16.74
C ALA A 1 14.71 -2.10 -15.49
N LEU A 2 15.45 -2.54 -14.46
CA LEU A 2 14.87 -3.32 -13.34
C LEU A 2 14.21 -2.51 -12.20
N ILE A 3 14.58 -1.24 -12.01
CA ILE A 3 14.00 -0.40 -10.94
C ILE A 3 12.54 -0.02 -11.23
N ASP A 4 12.23 0.20 -12.51
CA ASP A 4 10.90 0.59 -12.95
C ASP A 4 9.81 -0.44 -12.60
N PRO A 5 9.93 -1.73 -13.01
CA PRO A 5 8.97 -2.74 -12.61
C PRO A 5 8.91 -2.90 -11.09
N MET A 6 10.04 -2.84 -10.37
CA MET A 6 10.06 -2.92 -8.91
C MET A 6 9.23 -1.80 -8.24
N ALA A 7 9.42 -0.55 -8.66
CA ALA A 7 8.67 0.58 -8.13
C ALA A 7 7.17 0.47 -8.47
N SER A 8 6.84 0.05 -9.69
CA SER A 8 5.45 -0.19 -10.09
C SER A 8 4.80 -1.34 -9.33
N GLY A 9 5.55 -2.39 -8.99
CA GLY A 9 5.04 -3.56 -8.26
C GLY A 9 4.70 -3.28 -6.80
N VAL A 10 5.36 -2.31 -6.17
CA VAL A 10 5.11 -1.93 -4.77
C VAL A 10 4.15 -0.74 -4.67
N PHE A 11 4.36 0.29 -5.49
CA PHE A 11 3.67 1.57 -5.35
C PHE A 11 2.66 1.85 -6.46
N ALA A 12 2.59 1.01 -7.51
CA ALA A 12 1.89 1.34 -8.77
C ALA A 12 2.30 2.73 -9.32
N GLY A 13 3.55 3.11 -9.06
CA GLY A 13 4.06 4.47 -9.23
C GLY A 13 4.89 4.70 -10.49
N ASP A 14 5.24 5.97 -10.69
CA ASP A 14 6.22 6.40 -11.70
C ASP A 14 7.58 6.62 -11.02
N PRO A 15 8.60 5.77 -11.28
CA PRO A 15 9.91 5.89 -10.65
C PRO A 15 10.56 7.26 -10.86
N ALA A 16 10.27 7.96 -11.97
CA ALA A 16 10.85 9.27 -12.27
C ALA A 16 10.35 10.37 -11.32
N ARG A 17 9.24 10.14 -10.62
CA ARG A 17 8.63 11.10 -9.68
C ARG A 17 8.81 10.71 -8.22
N MET A 18 9.19 9.47 -7.94
CA MET A 18 9.23 8.90 -6.59
C MET A 18 10.47 9.36 -5.81
N SER A 19 10.30 9.57 -4.51
CA SER A 19 11.39 9.82 -3.58
C SER A 19 12.05 8.51 -3.19
N LEU A 20 13.33 8.33 -3.52
CA LEU A 20 14.12 7.16 -3.09
C LEU A 20 14.15 7.05 -1.56
N ALA A 21 14.38 8.18 -0.87
CA ALA A 21 14.46 8.23 0.58
C ALA A 21 13.16 7.80 1.26
N SER A 22 12.00 8.14 0.67
CA SER A 22 10.69 7.82 1.24
C SER A 22 10.21 6.42 0.85
N CYS A 23 10.48 5.98 -0.39
CA CYS A 23 9.99 4.69 -0.90
C CYS A 23 10.90 3.51 -0.51
N PHE A 24 12.22 3.74 -0.48
CA PHE A 24 13.24 2.73 -0.24
C PHE A 24 14.30 3.25 0.76
N PRO A 25 13.90 3.59 2.00
CA PRO A 25 14.76 4.25 2.98
C PRO A 25 16.05 3.46 3.24
N ARG A 26 15.95 2.12 3.28
CA ARG A 26 17.13 1.26 3.49
C ARG A 26 18.16 1.39 2.38
N ILE A 27 17.73 1.52 1.12
CA ILE A 27 18.65 1.70 -0.01
C ILE A 27 19.32 3.07 0.10
N HIS A 28 18.55 4.11 0.42
CA HIS A 28 19.06 5.46 0.62
C HIS A 28 20.08 5.56 1.77
N GLU A 29 19.81 4.91 2.91
CA GLU A 29 20.74 4.83 4.04
C GLU A 29 22.07 4.17 3.65
N LEU A 30 22.01 3.06 2.91
CA LEU A 30 23.21 2.33 2.47
C LEU A 30 24.03 3.16 1.48
N GLU A 31 23.37 3.92 0.61
CA GLU A 31 24.04 4.87 -0.29
C GLU A 31 24.75 5.97 0.51
N LEU A 32 24.08 6.63 1.45
CA LEU A 32 24.68 7.67 2.29
C LEU A 32 25.87 7.15 3.12
N GLN A 33 25.74 5.94 3.68
CA GLN A 33 26.76 5.37 4.55
C GLN A 33 28.01 4.88 3.79
N TYR A 34 27.84 4.28 2.61
CA TYR A 34 28.95 3.60 1.90
C TYR A 34 29.33 4.28 0.57
N GLY A 35 28.57 5.27 0.11
CA GLY A 35 28.74 5.96 -1.19
C GLY A 35 28.49 5.08 -2.42
N SER A 36 28.17 3.80 -2.24
CA SER A 36 27.90 2.82 -3.30
C SER A 36 27.18 1.61 -2.74
N LEU A 37 26.07 1.22 -3.38
CA LEU A 37 25.29 0.05 -2.97
C LEU A 37 26.08 -1.27 -3.12
N ILE A 38 26.97 -1.36 -4.12
CA ILE A 38 27.84 -2.55 -4.28
C ILE A 38 28.82 -2.62 -3.10
N LYS A 39 29.46 -1.50 -2.74
CA LYS A 39 30.35 -1.44 -1.56
C LYS A 39 29.59 -1.77 -0.28
N ALA A 40 28.35 -1.29 -0.15
CA ALA A 40 27.49 -1.59 0.98
C ALA A 40 27.22 -3.10 1.10
N LEU A 41 26.78 -3.74 0.01
CA LEU A 41 26.50 -5.19 -0.02
C LEU A 41 27.74 -6.04 0.31
N VAL A 42 28.88 -5.73 -0.30
CA VAL A 42 30.16 -6.41 -0.02
C VAL A 42 30.55 -6.24 1.46
N SER A 43 30.44 -5.03 1.99
CA SER A 43 30.76 -4.74 3.40
C SER A 43 29.82 -5.45 4.37
N LEU A 44 28.52 -5.51 4.06
CA LEU A 44 27.53 -6.25 4.83
C LEU A 44 27.78 -7.76 4.80
N GLN A 45 28.19 -8.29 3.65
CA GLN A 45 28.55 -9.70 3.50
C GLN A 45 29.78 -10.07 4.35
N PHE A 46 30.84 -9.25 4.31
CA PHE A 46 32.02 -9.46 5.16
C PHE A 46 31.69 -9.41 6.66
N LYS A 47 30.82 -8.48 7.08
CA LYS A 47 30.34 -8.39 8.47
C LYS A 47 29.54 -9.65 8.86
N ALA A 48 28.58 -10.06 8.04
CA ALA A 48 27.77 -11.25 8.29
C ALA A 48 28.63 -12.52 8.41
N HIS A 49 29.64 -12.67 7.55
CA HIS A 49 30.58 -13.79 7.61
C HIS A 49 31.43 -13.78 8.90
N ARG A 50 31.93 -12.60 9.32
CA ARG A 50 32.65 -12.45 10.60
C ARG A 50 31.79 -12.78 11.82
N GLU A 51 30.49 -12.49 11.76
CA GLU A 51 29.53 -12.74 12.83
C GLU A 51 28.92 -14.17 12.78
N GLY A 52 29.39 -15.04 11.88
CA GLY A 52 28.88 -16.41 11.74
C GLY A 52 27.44 -16.51 11.23
N ARG A 53 26.89 -15.44 10.64
CA ARG A 53 25.52 -15.40 10.12
C ARG A 53 25.46 -16.08 8.74
N LYS A 54 24.73 -17.19 8.64
CA LYS A 54 24.56 -17.97 7.38
C LYS A 54 23.72 -17.27 6.30
N LYS A 55 22.89 -16.29 6.64
CA LYS A 55 22.07 -15.53 5.68
C LYS A 55 22.69 -14.17 5.41
N LEU A 56 22.96 -13.87 4.13
CA LEU A 56 23.35 -12.52 3.72
C LEU A 56 22.18 -11.55 3.96
N PRO A 57 22.41 -10.36 4.53
CA PRO A 57 21.45 -9.27 4.45
C PRO A 57 21.42 -8.75 3.00
N GLY A 58 20.39 -9.09 2.25
CA GLY A 58 20.13 -8.48 0.94
C GLY A 58 19.72 -7.00 1.09
N ALA A 59 19.85 -6.22 0.02
CA ALA A 59 19.36 -4.83 -0.03
C ALA A 59 17.82 -4.73 -0.20
N GLY A 60 17.16 -5.83 -0.59
CA GLY A 60 15.71 -5.95 -0.68
C GLY A 60 15.07 -6.49 0.61
N PRO A 61 13.74 -6.38 0.76
CA PRO A 61 13.05 -6.95 1.90
C PRO A 61 13.25 -8.46 1.94
N GLY A 62 13.93 -8.96 2.97
CA GLY A 62 14.05 -10.39 3.24
C GLY A 62 12.76 -10.92 3.87
N GLY A 63 12.50 -12.22 3.71
CA GLY A 63 11.35 -12.90 4.32
C GLY A 63 10.75 -13.97 3.43
N THR A 64 9.89 -14.79 4.00
CA THR A 64 9.01 -15.68 3.24
C THR A 64 7.69 -14.95 3.03
N LEU A 65 7.25 -14.82 1.79
CA LEU A 65 5.92 -14.28 1.52
C LEU A 65 4.87 -15.15 2.20
N THR A 66 4.02 -14.54 3.02
CA THR A 66 3.09 -15.26 3.88
C THR A 66 1.70 -14.64 3.76
N SER A 67 0.68 -15.48 3.89
CA SER A 67 -0.72 -15.10 4.02
C SER A 67 -1.39 -16.03 5.05
N PHE A 68 -2.67 -15.81 5.33
CA PHE A 68 -3.48 -16.66 6.20
C PHE A 68 -4.20 -17.74 5.39
N GLY A 69 -4.83 -18.72 6.04
CA GLY A 69 -5.54 -19.80 5.34
C GLY A 69 -6.62 -19.23 4.43
N GLU A 70 -7.57 -18.50 5.00
CA GLU A 70 -8.70 -17.93 4.25
C GLU A 70 -8.39 -16.57 3.60
N GLY A 71 -7.13 -16.14 3.70
CA GLY A 71 -6.64 -14.91 3.07
C GLY A 71 -6.57 -13.77 4.06
N ILE A 72 -6.20 -12.59 3.58
CA ILE A 72 -5.89 -11.47 4.48
C ILE A 72 -7.10 -10.96 5.28
N SER A 73 -8.32 -11.31 4.85
CA SER A 73 -9.54 -10.99 5.61
C SER A 73 -9.57 -11.67 6.97
N GLU A 74 -8.94 -12.84 7.14
CA GLU A 74 -8.85 -13.56 8.42
C GLU A 74 -8.23 -12.68 9.52
N LEU A 75 -7.22 -11.88 9.19
CA LEU A 75 -6.62 -10.91 10.11
C LEU A 75 -7.64 -9.86 10.56
N ILE A 76 -8.43 -9.34 9.62
CA ILE A 76 -9.41 -8.27 9.88
C ILE A 76 -10.59 -8.82 10.69
N GLU A 77 -11.11 -9.98 10.31
CA GLU A 77 -12.18 -10.68 11.02
C GLU A 77 -11.76 -11.01 12.46
N ARG A 78 -10.51 -11.45 12.66
CA ARG A 78 -9.99 -11.72 14.00
C ARG A 78 -9.84 -10.44 14.82
N LEU A 79 -9.34 -9.36 14.24
CA LEU A 79 -9.25 -8.06 14.91
C LEU A 79 -10.64 -7.54 15.30
N GLU A 80 -11.63 -7.67 14.42
CA GLU A 80 -13.00 -7.27 14.70
C GLU A 80 -13.57 -8.07 15.88
N ALA A 81 -13.36 -9.38 15.92
CA ALA A 81 -13.83 -10.22 17.01
C ALA A 81 -13.18 -9.87 18.36
N VAL A 82 -11.87 -9.56 18.37
CA VAL A 82 -11.14 -9.18 19.58
C VAL A 82 -11.55 -7.80 20.10
N LEU A 83 -11.91 -6.88 19.20
CA LEU A 83 -12.32 -5.51 19.51
C LEU A 83 -13.85 -5.35 19.54
N ALA A 84 -14.59 -6.46 19.62
CA ALA A 84 -16.04 -6.46 19.68
C ALA A 84 -16.52 -5.59 20.85
N GLY A 85 -17.49 -4.71 20.59
CA GLY A 85 -17.99 -3.73 21.56
C GLY A 85 -17.27 -2.38 21.55
N SER A 86 -16.06 -2.29 20.97
CA SER A 86 -15.36 -1.01 20.76
C SER A 86 -15.46 -0.50 19.32
N ILE A 87 -15.94 -1.33 18.39
CA ILE A 87 -16.11 -0.97 16.97
C ILE A 87 -17.54 -0.50 16.73
N ARG A 88 -17.67 0.69 16.14
CA ARG A 88 -18.93 1.23 15.63
C ARG A 88 -18.89 1.32 14.11
N LYS A 89 -19.64 0.45 13.44
CA LYS A 89 -19.80 0.45 11.98
C LYS A 89 -20.92 1.40 11.57
N ASN A 90 -20.88 1.88 10.33
CA ASN A 90 -21.88 2.80 9.79
C ASN A 90 -22.04 4.06 10.66
N THR A 91 -20.92 4.55 11.20
CA THR A 91 -20.86 5.76 12.03
C THR A 91 -19.84 6.74 11.44
N PRO A 92 -20.15 7.37 10.29
CA PRO A 92 -19.19 8.25 9.64
C PRO A 92 -19.00 9.53 10.47
N VAL A 93 -17.74 9.92 10.63
CA VAL A 93 -17.36 11.22 11.19
C VAL A 93 -17.46 12.25 10.08
N ALA A 94 -18.23 13.32 10.30
CA ALA A 94 -18.44 14.42 9.38
C ALA A 94 -17.47 15.59 9.62
N GLY A 95 -16.95 15.74 10.84
CA GLY A 95 -16.02 16.81 11.18
C GLY A 95 -15.30 16.61 12.50
N VAL A 96 -14.18 17.32 12.65
CA VAL A 96 -13.38 17.35 13.87
C VAL A 96 -13.20 18.81 14.28
N SER A 97 -13.46 19.11 15.54
CA SER A 97 -13.19 20.40 16.15
C SER A 97 -12.55 20.22 17.53
N MET A 98 -12.16 21.32 18.17
CA MET A 98 -11.62 21.30 19.53
C MET A 98 -12.44 22.23 20.41
N GLN A 99 -12.91 21.74 21.55
CA GLN A 99 -13.68 22.50 22.54
C GLN A 99 -13.17 22.19 23.95
N ASN A 100 -12.91 23.22 24.75
CA ASN A 100 -12.45 23.09 26.15
C ASN A 100 -11.18 22.23 26.34
N GLY A 101 -10.37 22.07 25.29
CA GLY A 101 -9.16 21.23 25.33
C GLY A 101 -9.34 19.80 24.83
N ASP A 102 -10.58 19.39 24.54
CA ASP A 102 -10.89 18.06 24.00
C ASP A 102 -11.25 18.11 22.50
N TYR A 103 -11.04 17.00 21.80
CA TYR A 103 -11.48 16.81 20.42
C TYR A 103 -12.95 16.45 20.40
N GLN A 104 -13.75 17.25 19.71
CA GLN A 104 -15.15 16.96 19.46
C GLN A 104 -15.32 16.42 18.04
N LEU A 105 -15.81 15.19 17.94
CA LEU A 105 -16.20 14.55 16.70
C LEU A 105 -17.66 14.86 16.40
N GLN A 106 -17.92 15.40 15.21
CA GLN A 106 -19.27 15.51 14.67
C GLN A 106 -19.55 14.29 13.80
N LEU A 107 -20.65 13.59 14.07
CA LEU A 107 -21.09 12.43 13.30
C LEU A 107 -22.13 12.84 12.26
N GLU A 108 -22.26 12.05 11.18
CA GLU A 108 -23.23 12.34 10.10
C GLU A 108 -24.69 12.35 10.55
N ASN A 109 -25.02 11.64 11.63
CA ASN A 109 -26.36 11.65 12.24
C ASN A 109 -26.66 12.92 13.06
N GLY A 110 -25.72 13.87 13.12
CA GLY A 110 -25.84 15.14 13.83
C GLY A 110 -25.41 15.10 15.31
N THR A 111 -25.04 13.95 15.86
CA THR A 111 -24.56 13.86 17.25
C THR A 111 -23.08 14.24 17.36
N THR A 112 -22.66 14.68 18.54
CA THR A 112 -21.27 15.01 18.84
C THR A 112 -20.74 14.18 20.00
N GLU A 113 -19.45 13.89 19.96
CA GLU A 113 -18.76 13.11 21.00
C GLU A 113 -17.37 13.67 21.28
N ASP A 114 -16.99 13.74 22.55
CA ASP A 114 -15.75 14.36 23.00
C ASP A 114 -14.70 13.32 23.40
N PHE A 115 -13.44 13.57 23.03
CA PHE A 115 -12.30 12.69 23.27
C PHE A 115 -11.04 13.49 23.60
N HIS A 116 -10.26 13.02 24.58
CA HIS A 116 -8.96 13.62 24.92
C HIS A 116 -7.88 13.39 23.85
N ALA A 117 -8.04 12.34 23.03
CA ALA A 117 -7.09 12.00 21.97
C ALA A 117 -7.81 11.42 20.76
N LEU A 118 -7.29 11.74 19.57
CA LEU A 118 -7.84 11.34 18.28
C LEU A 118 -6.75 10.72 17.41
N ILE A 119 -6.97 9.49 16.95
CA ILE A 119 -6.13 8.83 15.94
C ILE A 119 -6.87 8.81 14.61
N MET A 120 -6.35 9.54 13.63
CA MET A 120 -6.89 9.61 12.28
C MET A 120 -6.28 8.51 11.42
N ALA A 121 -6.98 7.36 11.31
CA ALA A 121 -6.54 6.22 10.49
C ALA A 121 -7.25 6.12 9.12
N VAL A 122 -8.05 7.13 8.76
CA VAL A 122 -8.66 7.26 7.42
C VAL A 122 -7.62 7.71 6.39
N PRO A 123 -7.85 7.58 5.07
CA PRO A 123 -6.87 8.03 4.08
C PRO A 123 -6.61 9.54 4.12
N ALA A 124 -5.42 9.99 3.69
CA ALA A 124 -4.98 11.38 3.86
C ALA A 124 -5.93 12.44 3.27
N TRP A 125 -6.62 12.15 2.17
CA TRP A 125 -7.61 13.10 1.62
C TRP A 125 -8.85 13.25 2.51
N VAL A 126 -9.24 12.20 3.24
CA VAL A 126 -10.34 12.27 4.21
C VAL A 126 -9.86 13.00 5.45
N GLN A 127 -8.62 12.73 5.90
CA GLN A 127 -8.01 13.48 6.99
C GLN A 127 -7.95 14.98 6.68
N SER A 128 -7.56 15.35 5.46
CA SER A 128 -7.56 16.74 4.99
C SER A 128 -8.94 17.39 5.13
N GLN A 129 -9.99 16.73 4.65
CA GLN A 129 -11.36 17.24 4.73
C GLN A 129 -11.84 17.41 6.17
N LEU A 130 -11.61 16.39 7.01
CA LEU A 130 -12.07 16.40 8.40
C LEU A 130 -11.33 17.42 9.28
N LEU A 131 -10.07 17.71 8.95
CA LEU A 131 -9.22 18.63 9.72
C LEU A 131 -9.22 20.05 9.13
N ASP A 132 -9.97 20.32 8.06
CA ASP A 132 -9.93 21.61 7.38
C ASP A 132 -10.31 22.79 8.29
N GLN A 133 -11.36 22.61 9.11
CA GLN A 133 -11.79 23.62 10.07
C GLN A 133 -10.86 23.72 11.28
N LEU A 134 -10.30 22.59 11.75
CA LEU A 134 -9.40 22.57 12.90
C LEU A 134 -8.03 23.18 12.57
N SER A 135 -7.48 22.84 11.41
CA SER A 135 -6.19 23.33 10.93
C SER A 135 -6.13 23.34 9.40
N PRO A 136 -6.41 24.50 8.78
CA PRO A 136 -6.24 24.67 7.34
C PRO A 136 -4.81 24.40 6.86
N ALA A 137 -3.80 24.56 7.72
CA ALA A 137 -2.42 24.22 7.42
C ALA A 137 -2.25 22.71 7.22
N ILE A 138 -2.63 21.89 8.21
CA ILE A 138 -2.56 20.43 8.14
C ILE A 138 -3.39 19.91 6.95
N SER A 139 -4.60 20.45 6.76
CA SER A 139 -5.46 20.10 5.63
C SER A 139 -4.77 20.32 4.28
N ARG A 140 -4.19 21.50 4.05
CA ARG A 140 -3.46 21.78 2.80
C ARG A 140 -2.28 20.83 2.59
N THR A 141 -1.50 20.55 3.62
CA THR A 141 -0.35 19.63 3.50
C THR A 141 -0.80 18.21 3.15
N LEU A 142 -1.84 17.69 3.81
CA LEU A 142 -2.42 16.37 3.53
C LEU A 142 -2.99 16.25 2.12
N SER A 143 -3.64 17.31 1.62
CA SER A 143 -4.26 17.33 0.28
C SER A 143 -3.25 17.16 -0.86
N ARG A 144 -1.96 17.43 -0.61
CA ARG A 144 -0.87 17.28 -1.58
C ARG A 144 -0.45 15.82 -1.80
N ILE A 145 -0.86 14.89 -0.93
CA ILE A 145 -0.54 13.48 -1.06
C ILE A 145 -1.40 12.89 -2.18
N TYR A 146 -0.75 12.55 -3.30
CA TYR A 146 -1.42 12.04 -4.49
C TYR A 146 -1.71 10.54 -4.39
N TYR A 147 -2.89 10.14 -4.87
CA TYR A 147 -3.31 8.75 -4.99
C TYR A 147 -3.82 8.49 -6.42
N PRO A 148 -3.11 7.70 -7.25
CA PRO A 148 -3.64 7.25 -8.52
C PRO A 148 -4.71 6.18 -8.34
N PRO A 149 -5.65 6.07 -9.30
CA PRO A 149 -6.53 4.92 -9.37
C PRO A 149 -5.77 3.66 -9.81
N LEU A 150 -6.21 2.51 -9.32
CA LEU A 150 -5.72 1.18 -9.68
C LEU A 150 -6.91 0.22 -9.74
N SER A 151 -6.94 -0.63 -10.76
CA SER A 151 -7.89 -1.73 -10.81
C SER A 151 -7.17 -3.07 -10.73
N VAL A 152 -7.76 -3.97 -9.97
CA VAL A 152 -7.32 -5.35 -9.83
C VAL A 152 -8.31 -6.22 -10.59
N VAL A 153 -7.83 -6.94 -11.59
CA VAL A 153 -8.63 -7.86 -12.40
C VAL A 153 -8.22 -9.28 -12.07
N CYS A 154 -9.13 -10.02 -11.45
CA CYS A 154 -8.93 -11.43 -11.11
C CYS A 154 -9.56 -12.30 -12.19
N LEU A 155 -8.76 -13.17 -12.80
CA LEU A 155 -9.13 -14.05 -13.90
C LEU A 155 -8.88 -15.50 -13.49
N GLY A 156 -9.90 -16.34 -13.59
CA GLY A 156 -9.81 -17.78 -13.35
C GLY A 156 -9.76 -18.55 -14.66
N TYR A 157 -8.84 -19.50 -14.78
CA TYR A 157 -8.63 -20.33 -15.96
C TYR A 157 -8.60 -21.81 -15.57
N ASP A 158 -8.77 -22.69 -16.57
CA ASP A 158 -8.28 -24.06 -16.43
C ASP A 158 -6.75 -24.03 -16.30
N GLU A 159 -6.20 -24.83 -15.38
CA GLU A 159 -4.75 -24.90 -15.19
C GLU A 159 -4.03 -25.41 -16.45
N ALA A 160 -4.69 -26.25 -17.25
CA ALA A 160 -4.13 -26.76 -18.51
C ALA A 160 -3.95 -25.67 -19.59
N ASP A 161 -4.69 -24.56 -19.48
CA ASP A 161 -4.57 -23.41 -20.38
C ASP A 161 -3.43 -22.45 -19.98
N ILE A 162 -2.80 -22.68 -18.82
CA ILE A 162 -1.70 -21.84 -18.33
C ILE A 162 -0.36 -22.35 -18.87
N PRO A 163 0.38 -21.52 -19.64
CA PRO A 163 1.69 -21.89 -20.14
C PRO A 163 2.70 -22.22 -19.03
N PRO A 164 3.55 -23.25 -19.19
CA PRO A 164 4.57 -23.59 -18.21
C PRO A 164 5.56 -22.46 -17.89
N SER A 165 5.70 -21.48 -18.80
CA SER A 165 6.51 -20.27 -18.59
C SER A 165 6.02 -19.37 -17.45
N LEU A 166 4.76 -19.53 -17.02
CA LEU A 166 4.18 -18.83 -15.87
C LEU A 166 4.28 -19.61 -14.56
N ASN A 167 5.05 -20.69 -14.50
CA ASN A 167 5.31 -21.42 -13.27
C ASN A 167 6.24 -20.62 -12.34
N GLY A 168 5.63 -19.73 -11.55
CA GLY A 168 6.29 -18.86 -10.59
C GLY A 168 5.31 -17.91 -9.91
N PHE A 169 5.85 -16.93 -9.20
CA PHE A 169 5.08 -15.92 -8.47
C PHE A 169 4.18 -15.09 -9.40
N GLY A 170 4.70 -14.72 -10.56
CA GLY A 170 4.10 -13.76 -11.47
C GLY A 170 5.16 -12.91 -12.16
N PHE A 171 4.74 -11.80 -12.73
CA PHE A 171 5.63 -10.90 -13.48
C PHE A 171 5.22 -9.43 -13.33
N LEU A 172 6.17 -8.56 -13.62
CA LEU A 172 5.99 -7.11 -13.63
C LEU A 172 6.31 -6.59 -15.03
N VAL A 173 5.59 -5.56 -15.46
CA VAL A 173 5.71 -5.01 -16.81
C VAL A 173 6.39 -3.65 -16.75
N PRO A 174 7.62 -3.52 -17.30
CA PRO A 174 8.28 -2.24 -17.36
C PRO A 174 7.54 -1.28 -18.30
N SER A 175 7.70 0.00 -18.03
CA SER A 175 7.09 1.09 -18.75
C SER A 175 7.35 1.10 -20.25
N THR A 176 8.52 0.64 -20.63
CA THR A 176 8.99 0.58 -22.00
C THR A 176 8.21 -0.38 -22.87
N GLU A 177 7.52 -1.38 -22.28
CA GLU A 177 6.67 -2.34 -23.01
C GLU A 177 5.33 -1.75 -23.44
N ARG A 178 4.99 -0.54 -22.97
CA ARG A 178 3.77 0.20 -23.35
C ARG A 178 2.48 -0.61 -23.23
N LYS A 179 2.42 -1.48 -22.20
CA LYS A 179 1.23 -2.25 -21.82
C LYS A 179 0.31 -1.44 -20.90
N HIS A 180 -0.94 -1.88 -20.81
CA HIS A 180 -1.99 -1.33 -19.97
C HIS A 180 -1.91 -1.86 -18.52
N ILE A 181 -1.29 -3.03 -18.36
CA ILE A 181 -1.10 -3.69 -17.07
C ILE A 181 0.28 -3.37 -16.46
N LEU A 182 0.34 -3.36 -15.13
CA LEU A 182 1.57 -3.20 -14.35
C LEU A 182 2.27 -4.53 -14.09
N GLY A 183 1.52 -5.62 -14.13
CA GLY A 183 1.99 -6.96 -13.79
C GLY A 183 0.84 -7.88 -13.40
N ALA A 184 1.18 -9.13 -13.18
CA ALA A 184 0.26 -10.15 -12.73
C ALA A 184 0.91 -11.03 -11.66
N VAL A 185 0.10 -11.50 -10.72
CA VAL A 185 0.44 -12.52 -9.74
C VAL A 185 -0.35 -13.77 -10.07
N ILE A 186 0.31 -14.92 -10.09
CA ILE A 186 -0.35 -16.23 -10.27
C ILE A 186 -0.70 -16.75 -8.87
N ASP A 187 -1.85 -16.33 -8.35
CA ASP A 187 -2.23 -16.55 -6.95
C ASP A 187 -2.24 -18.02 -6.55
N SER A 188 -2.70 -18.89 -7.45
CA SER A 188 -2.71 -20.35 -7.23
C SER A 188 -1.30 -20.96 -7.15
N ASN A 189 -0.29 -20.36 -7.79
CA ASN A 189 1.11 -20.81 -7.65
C ASN A 189 1.73 -20.35 -6.33
N VAL A 190 1.35 -19.17 -5.86
CA VAL A 190 1.87 -18.59 -4.61
C VAL A 190 1.22 -19.26 -3.40
N PHE A 191 -0.09 -19.46 -3.47
CA PHE A 191 -0.91 -20.03 -2.41
C PHE A 191 -1.88 -21.04 -3.05
N PRO A 192 -1.58 -22.36 -3.00
CA PRO A 192 -2.35 -23.39 -3.69
C PRO A 192 -3.84 -23.44 -3.34
N ASN A 193 -4.23 -22.90 -2.18
CA ASN A 193 -5.62 -22.85 -1.74
C ASN A 193 -6.40 -21.62 -2.24
N ARG A 194 -5.85 -20.83 -3.19
CA ARG A 194 -6.52 -19.66 -3.78
C ARG A 194 -7.32 -19.95 -5.04
N ALA A 195 -7.24 -21.16 -5.55
CA ALA A 195 -8.08 -21.64 -6.64
C ALA A 195 -8.57 -23.07 -6.33
N PRO A 196 -9.72 -23.49 -6.87
CA PRO A 196 -10.12 -24.90 -6.86
C PRO A 196 -9.07 -25.79 -7.54
N ALA A 197 -9.06 -27.09 -7.20
CA ALA A 197 -8.17 -28.05 -7.84
C ALA A 197 -8.35 -28.06 -9.37
N GLY A 198 -7.22 -28.08 -10.11
CA GLY A 198 -7.20 -28.03 -11.58
C GLY A 198 -7.51 -26.65 -12.18
N ARG A 199 -7.62 -25.60 -11.35
CA ARG A 199 -7.88 -24.23 -11.79
C ARG A 199 -6.72 -23.31 -11.40
N ALA A 200 -6.51 -22.29 -12.20
CA ALA A 200 -5.54 -21.23 -11.93
C ALA A 200 -6.24 -19.90 -11.65
N LEU A 201 -5.72 -19.13 -10.71
CA LEU A 201 -6.17 -17.76 -10.45
C LEU A 201 -5.03 -16.79 -10.76
N ILE A 202 -5.28 -15.87 -11.69
CA ILE A 202 -4.36 -14.80 -12.08
C ILE A 202 -4.95 -13.47 -11.65
N ARG A 203 -4.17 -12.70 -10.89
CA ARG A 203 -4.54 -11.36 -10.46
C ARG A 203 -3.67 -10.33 -11.15
N VAL A 204 -4.29 -9.48 -11.94
CA VAL A 204 -3.64 -8.47 -12.76
C VAL A 204 -3.89 -7.08 -12.20
N MET A 205 -2.83 -6.28 -12.13
CA MET A 205 -2.91 -4.88 -11.70
C MET A 205 -2.89 -3.97 -12.94
N ALA A 206 -3.89 -3.10 -13.08
CA ALA A 206 -4.02 -2.20 -14.23
C ALA A 206 -4.20 -0.74 -13.79
N GLY A 207 -3.51 0.17 -14.50
CA GLY A 207 -3.55 1.62 -14.23
C GLY A 207 -2.37 2.13 -13.42
N GLY A 208 -2.62 2.66 -12.22
CA GLY A 208 -1.60 3.32 -11.40
C GLY A 208 -1.22 4.72 -11.92
N SER A 209 -0.14 5.29 -11.38
CA SER A 209 0.32 6.66 -11.69
C SER A 209 0.59 6.91 -13.17
N ARG A 210 0.95 5.86 -13.92
CA ARG A 210 1.37 5.96 -15.31
C ARG A 210 0.21 5.89 -16.31
N ALA A 211 -0.88 5.22 -15.94
CA ALA A 211 -2.04 5.04 -16.81
C ALA A 211 -3.37 5.13 -16.02
N PRO A 212 -3.62 6.21 -15.28
CA PRO A 212 -4.77 6.29 -14.36
C PRO A 212 -6.12 6.14 -15.08
N GLY A 213 -6.22 6.56 -16.35
CA GLY A 213 -7.42 6.38 -17.17
C GLY A 213 -7.75 4.92 -17.48
N ILE A 214 -6.76 4.01 -17.49
CA ILE A 214 -6.99 2.58 -17.72
C ILE A 214 -7.73 1.96 -16.53
N ALA A 215 -7.30 2.23 -15.30
CA ALA A 215 -7.98 1.73 -14.10
C ALA A 215 -9.48 2.12 -14.08
N MET A 216 -9.80 3.27 -14.67
CA MET A 216 -11.13 3.88 -14.65
C MET A 216 -12.05 3.48 -15.81
N ARG A 217 -11.61 2.63 -16.74
CA ARG A 217 -12.48 2.12 -17.80
C ARG A 217 -13.60 1.24 -17.25
N GLU A 218 -14.68 1.11 -18.01
CA GLU A 218 -15.75 0.13 -17.75
C GLU A 218 -15.15 -1.29 -17.63
N ASP A 219 -15.76 -2.13 -16.80
CA ASP A 219 -15.26 -3.46 -16.47
C ASP A 219 -15.03 -4.33 -17.72
N SER A 220 -15.98 -4.36 -18.66
CA SER A 220 -15.85 -5.13 -19.91
C SER A 220 -14.61 -4.71 -20.72
N SER A 221 -14.49 -3.42 -21.02
CA SER A 221 -13.35 -2.85 -21.75
C SER A 221 -12.02 -3.02 -21.00
N LEU A 222 -12.02 -2.94 -19.67
CA LEU A 222 -10.83 -3.16 -18.86
C LEU A 222 -10.37 -4.62 -18.94
N VAL A 223 -11.31 -5.57 -18.85
CA VAL A 223 -11.03 -7.00 -18.93
C VAL A 223 -10.48 -7.37 -20.31
N ASP A 224 -11.05 -6.83 -21.38
CA ASP A 224 -10.56 -7.06 -22.75
C ASP A 224 -9.11 -6.56 -22.94
N LEU A 225 -8.79 -5.37 -22.41
CA LEU A 225 -7.41 -4.85 -22.45
C LEU A 225 -6.44 -5.73 -21.66
N VAL A 226 -6.85 -6.16 -20.46
CA VAL A 226 -6.03 -7.04 -19.61
C VAL A 226 -5.78 -8.38 -20.30
N LYS A 227 -6.82 -9.00 -20.87
CA LYS A 227 -6.71 -10.26 -21.61
C LYS A 227 -5.79 -10.11 -22.81
N GLY A 228 -5.96 -9.05 -23.60
CA GLY A 228 -5.11 -8.80 -24.78
C GLY A 228 -3.63 -8.61 -24.40
N ASP A 229 -3.34 -7.92 -23.29
CA ASP A 229 -1.98 -7.80 -22.79
C ASP A 229 -1.43 -9.15 -22.27
N LEU A 230 -2.24 -9.92 -21.53
CA LEU A 230 -1.85 -11.25 -21.04
C LEU A 230 -1.56 -12.21 -22.20
N GLU A 231 -2.44 -12.30 -23.18
CA GLU A 231 -2.26 -13.16 -24.37
C GLU A 231 -0.97 -12.78 -25.09
N ALA A 232 -0.78 -11.49 -25.39
CA ALA A 232 0.41 -11.01 -26.10
C ALA A 232 1.72 -11.25 -25.34
N MET A 233 1.69 -11.29 -24.00
CA MET A 233 2.89 -11.47 -23.17
C MET A 233 3.17 -12.92 -22.79
N THR A 234 2.13 -13.73 -22.65
CA THR A 234 2.22 -15.04 -22.02
C THR A 234 1.77 -16.18 -22.92
N GLY A 235 0.92 -15.89 -23.93
CA GLY A 235 0.32 -16.89 -24.81
C GLY A 235 -0.98 -17.50 -24.29
N ILE A 236 -1.54 -17.01 -23.17
CA ILE A 236 -2.87 -17.43 -22.70
C ILE A 236 -3.94 -16.88 -23.67
N ALA A 237 -4.41 -17.73 -24.58
CA ALA A 237 -5.48 -17.39 -25.55
C ALA A 237 -6.86 -17.88 -25.09
N ALA A 238 -6.93 -18.68 -24.03
CA ALA A 238 -8.19 -19.17 -23.48
C ALA A 238 -9.04 -18.03 -22.88
N GLU A 239 -10.35 -18.20 -22.91
CA GLU A 239 -11.28 -17.31 -22.21
C GLU A 239 -11.33 -17.68 -20.71
N PRO A 240 -11.28 -16.69 -19.80
CA PRO A 240 -11.37 -16.97 -18.37
C PRO A 240 -12.77 -17.45 -17.99
N GLU A 241 -12.85 -18.51 -17.18
CA GLU A 241 -14.11 -19.03 -16.62
C GLU A 241 -14.67 -18.16 -15.49
N PHE A 242 -13.80 -17.36 -14.88
CA PHE A 242 -14.13 -16.45 -13.79
C PHE A 242 -13.49 -15.10 -14.04
N CYS A 243 -14.26 -14.03 -13.84
CA CYS A 243 -13.75 -12.67 -13.90
C CYS A 243 -14.33 -11.82 -12.77
N ARG A 244 -13.45 -11.10 -12.06
CA ARG A 244 -13.84 -10.13 -11.03
C ARG A 244 -12.95 -8.91 -11.07
N VAL A 245 -13.57 -7.73 -11.19
CA VAL A 245 -12.87 -6.45 -11.16
C VAL A 245 -13.06 -5.78 -9.80
N TYR A 246 -11.96 -5.34 -9.19
CA TYR A 246 -11.96 -4.46 -8.02
C TYR A 246 -11.32 -3.14 -8.41
N ARG A 247 -12.08 -2.05 -8.30
CA ARG A 247 -11.63 -0.70 -8.69
C ARG A 247 -11.37 0.15 -7.47
N HIS A 248 -10.13 0.63 -7.37
CA HIS A 248 -9.70 1.56 -6.33
C HIS A 248 -9.46 2.93 -6.95
N MET A 249 -10.39 3.86 -6.72
CA MET A 249 -10.32 5.24 -7.26
C MET A 249 -9.08 6.00 -6.76
N ARG A 250 -8.66 5.72 -5.52
CA ARG A 250 -7.49 6.27 -4.84
C ARG A 250 -6.82 5.09 -4.14
N ALA A 251 -5.85 4.48 -4.81
CA ALA A 251 -5.32 3.18 -4.40
C ALA A 251 -4.15 3.31 -3.41
N ILE A 252 -2.97 3.67 -3.91
CA ILE A 252 -1.72 3.67 -3.14
C ILE A 252 -1.17 5.10 -3.08
N PRO A 253 -0.88 5.66 -1.90
CA PRO A 253 -0.29 7.00 -1.82
C PRO A 253 1.06 7.04 -2.51
N GLN A 254 1.32 8.10 -3.25
CA GLN A 254 2.56 8.27 -3.97
C GLN A 254 3.52 9.15 -3.18
N TYR A 255 4.62 8.54 -2.73
CA TYR A 255 5.69 9.27 -2.04
C TYR A 255 6.60 9.91 -3.09
N HIS A 256 6.13 10.99 -3.70
CA HIS A 256 6.91 11.75 -4.68
C HIS A 256 8.11 12.47 -4.05
N VAL A 257 9.02 12.98 -4.87
CA VAL A 257 10.08 13.89 -4.42
C VAL A 257 9.46 15.05 -3.61
N GLY A 258 10.00 15.28 -2.42
CA GLY A 258 9.44 16.25 -1.45
C GLY A 258 8.48 15.65 -0.43
N HIS A 259 8.12 14.36 -0.52
CA HIS A 259 7.24 13.70 0.47
C HIS A 259 7.79 13.78 1.89
N GLY A 260 9.10 13.61 2.08
CA GLY A 260 9.75 13.79 3.39
C GLY A 260 9.45 15.16 4.02
N HIS A 261 9.58 16.24 3.25
CA HIS A 261 9.25 17.59 3.74
C HIS A 261 7.77 17.75 4.08
N LEU A 262 6.85 17.07 3.37
CA LEU A 262 5.43 17.06 3.76
C LEU A 262 5.24 16.43 5.15
N ILE A 263 5.96 15.35 5.43
CA ILE A 263 5.89 14.66 6.73
C ILE A 263 6.45 15.54 7.85
N ASP A 264 7.54 16.26 7.58
CA ASP A 264 8.13 17.20 8.55
C ASP A 264 7.19 18.38 8.81
N GLU A 265 6.62 18.98 7.75
CA GLU A 265 5.64 20.07 7.85
C GLU A 265 4.39 19.66 8.65
N LEU A 266 3.93 18.42 8.48
CA LEU A 266 2.85 17.85 9.29
C LEU A 266 3.26 17.67 10.74
N ALA A 267 4.45 17.14 11.01
CA ALA A 267 4.96 16.95 12.36
C ALA A 267 5.04 18.28 13.12
N ASP A 268 5.58 19.33 12.48
CA ASP A 268 5.66 20.68 13.05
C ASP A 268 4.27 21.26 13.33
N SER A 269 3.34 21.09 12.40
CA SER A 269 1.97 21.59 12.55
C SER A 269 1.19 20.88 13.66
N LEU A 270 1.45 19.59 13.88
CA LEU A 270 0.78 18.77 14.90
C LEU A 270 1.19 19.14 16.33
N VAL A 271 2.31 19.84 16.54
CA VAL A 271 2.73 20.32 17.87
C VAL A 271 1.66 21.20 18.52
N ALA A 272 0.90 21.95 17.72
CA ALA A 272 -0.19 22.80 18.20
C ALA A 272 -1.46 22.04 18.59
N PHE A 273 -1.53 20.73 18.32
CA PHE A 273 -2.70 19.88 18.57
C PHE A 273 -2.30 18.63 19.37
N PRO A 274 -1.97 18.77 20.68
CA PRO A 274 -1.67 17.65 21.54
C PRO A 274 -2.83 16.63 21.54
N GLY A 275 -2.52 15.34 21.43
CA GLY A 275 -3.53 14.29 21.37
C GLY A 275 -4.08 14.00 19.97
N LEU A 276 -3.72 14.76 18.93
CA LEU A 276 -4.03 14.43 17.54
C LEU A 276 -2.89 13.63 16.90
N TYR A 277 -3.21 12.45 16.39
CA TYR A 277 -2.26 11.55 15.73
C TYR A 277 -2.75 11.20 14.33
N LEU A 278 -1.85 11.30 13.34
CA LEU A 278 -2.13 10.86 11.98
C LEU A 278 -1.54 9.47 11.76
N ALA A 279 -2.38 8.54 11.31
CA ALA A 279 -2.02 7.15 11.08
C ALA A 279 -2.41 6.70 9.67
N GLY A 280 -1.77 5.63 9.20
CA GLY A 280 -2.08 4.99 7.92
C GLY A 280 -0.94 5.06 6.90
N ASN A 281 -1.25 4.56 5.71
CA ASN A 281 -0.27 4.30 4.66
C ASN A 281 0.27 5.55 3.95
N ALA A 282 -0.26 6.74 4.25
CA ALA A 282 0.13 7.99 3.59
C ALA A 282 1.49 8.55 4.07
N PHE A 283 1.98 8.07 5.21
CA PHE A 283 3.06 8.75 5.93
C PHE A 283 4.39 7.99 5.86
N LYS A 284 4.53 6.94 6.68
CA LYS A 284 5.81 6.25 6.94
C LYS A 284 5.75 4.78 6.53
N GLY A 285 5.41 4.53 5.26
CA GLY A 285 5.39 3.21 4.66
C GLY A 285 3.99 2.79 4.22
N VAL A 286 3.91 2.20 3.02
CA VAL A 286 2.64 1.84 2.37
C VAL A 286 2.19 0.41 2.68
N SER A 287 3.10 -0.43 3.18
CA SER A 287 2.83 -1.85 3.38
C SER A 287 1.98 -2.11 4.63
N LEU A 288 1.35 -3.29 4.67
CA LEU A 288 0.66 -3.75 5.88
C LEU A 288 1.59 -3.76 7.10
N ASN A 289 2.82 -4.26 6.92
CA ASN A 289 3.82 -4.34 7.99
C ASN A 289 4.17 -2.95 8.53
N ASP A 290 4.35 -1.97 7.64
CA ASP A 290 4.63 -0.60 8.03
C ASP A 290 3.44 0.01 8.77
N CYS A 291 2.22 -0.18 8.28
CA CYS A 291 1.00 0.30 8.93
C CYS A 291 0.84 -0.26 10.34
N VAL A 292 1.07 -1.56 10.52
CA VAL A 292 1.01 -2.23 11.84
C VAL A 292 2.11 -1.69 12.76
N ALA A 293 3.36 -1.63 12.30
CA ALA A 293 4.47 -1.13 13.11
C ALA A 293 4.27 0.34 13.50
N ASN A 294 3.77 1.18 12.59
CA ASN A 294 3.43 2.58 12.88
C ASN A 294 2.29 2.68 13.90
N ALA A 295 1.24 1.86 13.78
CA ALA A 295 0.13 1.85 14.71
C ALA A 295 0.57 1.52 16.14
N PHE A 296 1.45 0.53 16.32
CA PHE A 296 2.03 0.22 17.64
C PHE A 296 2.83 1.40 18.21
N ARG A 297 3.65 2.07 17.40
CA ARG A 297 4.41 3.25 17.86
C ARG A 297 3.49 4.39 18.30
N ILE A 298 2.39 4.63 17.58
CA ILE A 298 1.40 5.65 17.97
C ILE A 298 0.70 5.25 19.27
N ALA A 299 0.30 3.98 19.41
CA ALA A 299 -0.29 3.48 20.65
C ALA A 299 0.67 3.67 21.84
N ASP A 300 1.95 3.32 21.68
CA ASP A 300 2.97 3.51 22.71
C ASP A 300 3.15 4.99 23.08
N GLN A 301 3.13 5.89 22.09
CA GLN A 301 3.20 7.34 22.32
C GLN A 301 2.03 7.84 23.17
N ILE A 302 0.83 7.37 22.87
CA ILE A 302 -0.39 7.74 23.61
C ILE A 302 -0.31 7.22 25.05
N THR A 303 0.04 5.94 25.23
CA THR A 303 0.05 5.33 26.57
C THR A 303 1.20 5.83 27.46
N ASN A 304 2.34 6.22 26.86
CA ASN A 304 3.48 6.74 27.61
C ASN A 304 3.42 8.25 27.83
N GLY A 305 2.77 9.00 26.93
CA GLY A 305 2.52 10.44 27.08
C GLY A 305 1.33 10.77 27.99
N ALA A 306 0.51 9.77 28.35
CA ALA A 306 -0.58 9.88 29.33
C ALA A 306 -0.14 9.64 30.79
N LYS A 307 1.18 9.62 31.06
CA LYS A 307 1.77 9.63 32.40
C LYS A 307 2.39 11.00 32.69
#